data_AF-A0A0Q7W3B0-F1
#
_entry.id   AF-A0A0Q7W3B0-F1
#
_cell.length_a   1.000
_cell.length_b   1.000
_cell.length_c   1.000
_cell.angle_alpha   90.00
_cell.angle_beta   90.00
_cell.angle_gamma   90.00
#
_symmetry.space_group_name_H-M   'P 1'
#
loop_
_entity.id
_entity.type
_entity.pdbx_description
1 polymer ?
#
loop_
_entity_poly.entity_id
_entity_poly.type
_entity_poly.pdbx_seq_one_letter_code
_entity_poly.pdbx_strand_id
1 'polypeptide(L)'
;MDRLRAPFFWLAGFVLLVALLVECASAFVLDAVHQAGLEASTPGLGIRYLPVLDGLLLYTVLLMGLGILLSRSVIGRVQGIVTLVIAFFGLLGAIVMALAALGLLILMITLLVAVPFGTIAYFVAFADFPTGAATATLGLILILKIAFCILLILAHERFLQNKGIVILSAVSVGATLLLAFLIDFPPGFLASITDAIGALIIAIVGAIWLLILLIGSLLAMISAVRTVRV
;
A
#
# COMPACT_ATOMS: atom_id res chain seq x y z
N MET A 1 34.27 -4.75 1.97
CA MET A 1 34.06 -6.21 2.16
C MET A 1 32.56 -6.45 2.08
N ASP A 2 32.00 -6.26 0.88
CA ASP A 2 30.57 -5.93 0.74
C ASP A 2 29.79 -7.16 0.33
N ARG A 3 29.83 -8.20 1.17
CA ARG A 3 28.93 -9.34 0.99
C ARG A 3 27.58 -8.94 1.55
N LEU A 4 26.56 -8.98 0.69
CA LEU A 4 25.16 -8.88 1.10
C LEU A 4 24.92 -9.84 2.26
N ARG A 5 24.39 -9.34 3.38
CA ARG A 5 24.00 -10.20 4.48
C ARG A 5 22.64 -10.79 4.18
N ALA A 6 22.64 -11.84 3.34
CA ALA A 6 21.47 -12.57 2.88
C ALA A 6 20.41 -12.86 3.98
N PRO A 7 20.75 -13.30 5.21
CA PRO A 7 19.72 -13.58 6.22
C PRO A 7 18.91 -12.33 6.60
N PHE A 8 19.54 -11.16 6.75
CA PHE A 8 18.83 -9.92 7.07
C PHE A 8 17.95 -9.45 5.90
N PHE A 9 18.40 -9.67 4.66
CA PHE A 9 17.62 -9.32 3.48
C PHE A 9 16.34 -10.15 3.36
N TRP A 10 16.44 -11.47 3.50
CA TRP A 10 15.27 -12.35 3.45
C TRP A 10 14.33 -12.13 4.64
N LEU A 11 14.88 -11.88 5.82
CA LEU A 11 14.08 -11.52 6.99
C LEU A 11 13.35 -10.19 6.78
N ALA A 12 13.99 -9.18 6.20
CA ALA A 12 13.33 -7.92 5.83
C ALA A 12 12.15 -8.16 4.89
N GLY A 13 12.39 -8.92 3.80
CA GLY A 13 11.32 -9.29 2.86
C GLY A 13 10.18 -10.06 3.52
N PHE A 14 10.48 -10.97 4.44
CA PHE A 14 9.47 -11.71 5.20
C PHE A 14 8.66 -10.81 6.13
N VAL A 15 9.30 -9.91 6.88
CA VAL A 15 8.61 -8.96 7.77
C VAL A 15 7.69 -8.03 6.96
N LEU A 16 8.15 -7.55 5.80
CA LEU A 16 7.30 -6.74 4.91
C LEU A 16 6.14 -7.56 4.32
N LEU A 17 6.37 -8.83 3.98
CA LEU A 17 5.29 -9.72 3.55
C LEU A 17 4.25 -9.91 4.66
N VAL A 18 4.67 -10.08 5.92
CA VAL A 18 3.75 -10.17 7.06
C VAL A 18 2.94 -8.88 7.20
N ALA A 19 3.56 -7.70 7.07
CA ALA A 19 2.85 -6.42 7.08
C ALA A 19 1.79 -6.35 5.97
N LEU A 20 2.17 -6.68 4.74
CA LEU A 20 1.25 -6.71 3.60
C LEU A 20 0.11 -7.71 3.81
N LEU A 21 0.38 -8.87 4.40
CA LEU A 21 -0.66 -9.87 4.70
C LEU A 21 -1.65 -9.35 5.75
N VAL A 22 -1.18 -8.61 6.76
CA VAL A 22 -2.06 -7.94 7.73
C VAL A 22 -2.96 -6.91 7.04
N GLU A 23 -2.38 -6.08 6.16
CA GLU A 23 -3.14 -5.10 5.39
C GLU A 23 -4.17 -5.77 4.45
N CYS A 24 -3.78 -6.81 3.72
CA CYS A 24 -4.70 -7.59 2.87
C CYS A 24 -5.78 -8.33 3.69
N ALA A 25 -5.42 -8.90 4.83
CA ALA A 25 -6.39 -9.53 5.73
C ALA A 25 -7.43 -8.53 6.23
N SER A 26 -7.00 -7.29 6.51
CA SER A 26 -7.92 -6.22 6.89
C SER A 26 -8.87 -5.82 5.75
N ALA A 27 -8.43 -5.92 4.50
CA ALA A 27 -9.25 -5.59 3.33
C ALA A 27 -10.26 -6.67 2.95
N PHE A 28 -9.86 -7.95 3.01
CA PHE A 28 -10.66 -9.05 2.45
C PHE A 28 -11.23 -9.99 3.50
N VAL A 29 -10.44 -10.33 4.53
CA VAL A 29 -10.82 -11.38 5.50
C VAL A 29 -11.75 -10.82 6.56
N LEU A 30 -11.42 -9.67 7.14
CA LEU A 30 -12.26 -9.07 8.19
C LEU A 30 -13.62 -8.63 7.64
N ASP A 31 -13.68 -8.20 6.38
CA ASP A 31 -14.94 -7.86 5.70
C ASP A 31 -15.82 -9.11 5.49
N ALA A 32 -15.23 -10.21 5.04
CA ALA A 32 -15.95 -11.48 4.86
C ALA A 32 -16.43 -12.08 6.20
N VAL A 33 -15.61 -11.98 7.26
CA VAL A 33 -15.97 -12.45 8.60
C VAL A 33 -17.12 -11.63 9.19
N HIS A 34 -17.11 -10.31 8.99
CA HIS A 34 -18.21 -9.43 9.40
C HIS A 34 -19.50 -9.76 8.65
N GLN A 35 -19.44 -9.99 7.33
CA GLN A 35 -20.59 -10.43 6.54
C GLN A 35 -21.14 -11.81 6.97
N ALA A 36 -20.30 -12.66 7.54
CA ALA A 36 -20.69 -13.95 8.12
C ALA A 36 -21.34 -13.84 9.51
N GLY A 37 -21.51 -12.62 10.05
CA GLY A 37 -22.18 -12.37 11.32
C GLY A 37 -21.32 -12.60 12.56
N LEU A 38 -20.00 -12.73 12.40
CA LEU A 38 -19.06 -12.79 13.52
C LEU A 38 -18.63 -11.36 13.90
N GLU A 39 -18.50 -11.09 15.20
CA GLU A 39 -18.04 -9.80 15.71
C GLU A 39 -16.55 -9.59 15.37
N ALA A 40 -16.31 -9.06 14.17
CA ALA A 40 -15.02 -8.57 13.73
C ALA A 40 -15.17 -7.09 13.38
N SER A 41 -14.44 -6.23 14.12
CA SER A 41 -14.33 -4.82 13.77
C SER A 41 -13.54 -4.72 12.47
N THR A 42 -14.21 -4.34 11.38
CA THR A 42 -13.55 -4.09 10.11
C THR A 42 -12.74 -2.80 10.18
N PRO A 43 -11.42 -2.85 9.94
CA PRO A 43 -10.61 -1.65 9.95
C PRO A 43 -10.97 -0.73 8.78
N GLY A 44 -10.68 0.57 8.95
CA GLY A 44 -11.01 1.64 8.01
C GLY A 44 -10.51 1.40 6.58
N LEU A 45 -11.14 2.08 5.62
CA LEU A 45 -10.81 2.06 4.21
C LEU A 45 -9.36 2.45 3.93
N GLY A 46 -8.78 3.35 4.72
CA GLY A 46 -7.38 3.75 4.59
C GLY A 46 -6.43 2.57 4.67
N ILE A 47 -6.65 1.66 5.63
CA ILE A 47 -5.82 0.47 5.81
C ILE A 47 -5.94 -0.47 4.62
N ARG A 48 -7.15 -0.58 4.04
CA ARG A 48 -7.42 -1.44 2.88
C ARG A 48 -6.67 -0.99 1.63
N TYR A 49 -6.21 0.26 1.58
CA TYR A 49 -5.54 0.85 0.41
C TYR A 49 -4.02 0.86 0.54
N LEU A 50 -3.47 0.69 1.76
CA LEU A 50 -2.03 0.53 1.98
C LEU A 50 -1.36 -0.61 1.18
N PRO A 51 -2.01 -1.76 0.90
CA PRO A 51 -1.42 -2.84 0.12
C PRO A 51 -0.88 -2.42 -1.25
N VAL A 52 -1.38 -1.33 -1.83
CA VAL A 52 -0.86 -0.80 -3.10
C VAL A 52 0.60 -0.38 -2.94
N LEU A 53 0.91 0.39 -1.90
CA LEU A 53 2.25 0.89 -1.65
C LEU A 53 3.19 -0.23 -1.17
N ASP A 54 2.70 -1.05 -0.26
CA ASP A 54 3.48 -2.14 0.34
C ASP A 54 3.73 -3.28 -0.64
N GLY A 55 2.76 -3.59 -1.49
CA GLY A 55 2.90 -4.55 -2.59
C GLY A 55 3.95 -4.09 -3.60
N LEU A 56 3.97 -2.80 -3.95
CA LEU A 56 5.01 -2.20 -4.80
C LEU A 56 6.40 -2.27 -4.15
N LEU A 57 6.48 -1.99 -2.86
CA LEU A 57 7.73 -2.05 -2.10
C LEU A 57 8.25 -3.48 -2.02
N LEU A 58 7.39 -4.44 -1.69
CA LEU A 58 7.73 -5.86 -1.64
C LEU A 58 8.17 -6.36 -3.02
N TYR A 59 7.44 -6.01 -4.08
CA TYR A 59 7.83 -6.32 -5.46
C TYR A 59 9.24 -5.81 -5.77
N THR A 60 9.53 -4.57 -5.41
CA THR A 60 10.81 -3.92 -5.65
C THR A 60 11.95 -4.62 -4.89
N VAL A 61 11.72 -4.99 -3.63
CA VAL A 61 12.68 -5.76 -2.82
C VAL A 61 12.88 -7.16 -3.40
N LEU A 62 11.81 -7.88 -3.74
CA LEU A 62 11.90 -9.24 -4.31
C LEU A 62 12.66 -9.27 -5.63
N LEU A 63 12.47 -8.27 -6.50
CA LEU A 63 13.26 -8.16 -7.73
C LEU A 63 14.76 -8.03 -7.47
N MET A 64 15.14 -7.27 -6.43
CA MET A 64 16.56 -7.16 -6.03
C MET A 64 17.08 -8.47 -5.44
N GLY A 65 16.23 -9.17 -4.69
CA GLY A 65 16.48 -10.53 -4.19
C GLY A 65 16.76 -11.53 -5.31
N LEU A 66 15.89 -11.54 -6.32
CA LEU A 66 16.01 -12.39 -7.51
C LEU A 66 17.30 -12.10 -8.30
N GLY A 67 17.76 -10.86 -8.30
CA GLY A 67 19.04 -10.43 -8.86
C GLY A 67 20.28 -11.15 -8.33
N ILE A 68 20.20 -11.73 -7.13
CA ILE A 68 21.29 -12.48 -6.50
C ILE A 68 21.28 -13.96 -6.90
N LEU A 69 20.09 -14.51 -7.20
CA LEU A 69 19.89 -15.93 -7.47
C LEU A 69 19.92 -16.28 -8.97
N LEU A 70 19.54 -15.35 -9.85
CA LEU A 70 19.33 -15.62 -11.27
C LEU A 70 20.32 -14.89 -12.18
N SER A 71 20.53 -15.46 -13.37
CA SER A 71 21.36 -14.89 -14.44
C SER A 71 20.77 -13.59 -15.00
N ARG A 72 21.61 -12.55 -15.15
CA ARG A 72 21.23 -11.18 -15.59
C ARG A 72 20.44 -11.15 -16.90
N SER A 73 20.66 -12.10 -17.80
CA SER A 73 20.04 -12.15 -19.12
C SER A 73 18.55 -12.55 -19.08
N VAL A 74 18.17 -13.42 -18.14
CA VAL A 74 16.78 -13.88 -17.97
C VAL A 74 15.97 -12.88 -17.18
N ILE A 75 16.58 -12.31 -16.13
CA ILE A 75 15.92 -11.33 -15.25
C ILE A 75 15.46 -10.12 -16.05
N GLY A 76 16.31 -9.51 -16.90
CA GLY A 76 15.95 -8.27 -17.59
C GLY A 76 14.72 -8.36 -18.49
N ARG A 77 14.56 -9.48 -19.22
CA ARG A 77 13.41 -9.68 -20.14
C ARG A 77 12.12 -10.00 -19.40
N VAL A 78 12.19 -10.95 -18.44
CA VAL A 78 11.02 -11.37 -17.67
C VAL A 78 10.56 -10.23 -16.76
N GLN A 79 11.50 -9.54 -16.10
CA GLN A 79 11.20 -8.40 -15.24
C GLN A 79 10.44 -7.31 -16.00
N GLY A 80 10.88 -6.91 -17.20
CA GLY A 80 10.19 -5.87 -17.97
C GLY A 80 8.72 -6.20 -18.26
N ILE A 81 8.43 -7.45 -18.67
CA ILE A 81 7.06 -7.91 -18.93
C ILE A 81 6.24 -7.96 -17.63
N VAL A 82 6.81 -8.54 -16.57
CA VAL A 82 6.12 -8.64 -15.27
C VAL A 82 5.85 -7.26 -14.68
N THR A 83 6.81 -6.33 -14.75
CA THR A 83 6.61 -4.94 -14.31
C THR A 83 5.51 -4.27 -15.12
N LEU A 84 5.45 -4.49 -16.43
CA LEU A 84 4.39 -3.90 -17.26
C LEU A 84 3.01 -4.39 -16.81
N VAL A 85 2.85 -5.71 -16.63
CA VAL A 85 1.57 -6.31 -16.21
C VAL A 85 1.15 -5.78 -14.83
N ILE A 86 2.07 -5.79 -13.86
CA ILE A 86 1.80 -5.29 -12.50
C ILE A 86 1.47 -3.79 -12.54
N ALA A 87 2.23 -2.99 -13.28
CA ALA A 87 2.01 -1.55 -13.36
C ALA A 87 0.68 -1.21 -14.06
N PHE A 88 0.32 -1.94 -15.12
CA PHE A 88 -0.92 -1.71 -15.85
C PHE A 88 -2.16 -2.05 -15.02
N PHE A 89 -2.24 -3.27 -14.47
CA PHE A 89 -3.37 -3.69 -13.65
C PHE A 89 -3.39 -2.97 -12.30
N GLY A 90 -2.22 -2.73 -11.71
CA GLY A 90 -2.09 -1.95 -10.49
C GLY A 90 -2.59 -0.52 -10.69
N LEU A 91 -2.24 0.14 -11.80
CA LEU A 91 -2.71 1.50 -12.10
C LEU A 91 -4.23 1.54 -12.26
N LEU A 92 -4.80 0.58 -13.00
CA LEU A 92 -6.26 0.46 -13.13
C LEU A 92 -6.92 0.26 -11.77
N GLY A 93 -6.38 -0.63 -10.94
CA GLY A 93 -6.85 -0.84 -9.57
C GLY A 93 -6.78 0.42 -8.72
N ALA A 94 -5.66 1.15 -8.77
CA ALA A 94 -5.48 2.41 -8.03
C ALA A 94 -6.48 3.49 -8.46
N ILE A 95 -6.78 3.58 -9.76
CA ILE A 95 -7.82 4.50 -10.28
C ILE A 95 -9.20 4.10 -9.75
N VAL A 96 -9.57 2.82 -9.80
CA VAL A 96 -10.86 2.33 -9.27
C VAL A 96 -10.97 2.62 -7.78
N MET A 97 -9.91 2.35 -7.01
CA MET A 97 -9.84 2.66 -5.59
C MET A 97 -9.99 4.16 -5.31
N ALA A 98 -9.34 5.03 -6.08
CA ALA A 98 -9.47 6.47 -5.95
C ALA A 98 -10.90 6.95 -6.23
N LEU A 99 -11.55 6.43 -7.29
CA LEU A 99 -12.94 6.75 -7.62
C LEU A 99 -13.90 6.26 -6.54
N ALA A 100 -13.69 5.06 -5.99
CA ALA A 100 -14.51 4.51 -4.91
C ALA A 100 -14.38 5.36 -3.63
N ALA A 101 -13.15 5.73 -3.24
CA ALA A 101 -12.93 6.57 -2.07
C ALA A 101 -13.53 7.97 -2.26
N LEU A 102 -13.39 8.56 -3.45
CA LEU A 102 -14.00 9.85 -3.77
C LEU A 102 -15.53 9.80 -3.72
N GLY A 103 -16.13 8.77 -4.32
CA GLY A 103 -17.58 8.56 -4.30
C GLY A 103 -18.12 8.42 -2.88
N LEU A 104 -17.42 7.64 -2.03
CA LEU A 104 -17.79 7.46 -0.63
C LEU A 104 -17.62 8.76 0.18
N LEU A 105 -16.55 9.53 -0.07
CA LEU A 105 -16.31 10.81 0.57
C LEU A 105 -17.41 11.83 0.23
N ILE A 106 -17.80 11.92 -1.04
CA ILE A 106 -18.90 12.79 -1.49
C ILE A 106 -20.21 12.37 -0.81
N LEU A 107 -20.49 11.06 -0.76
CA LEU A 107 -21.68 10.53 -0.10
C LEU A 107 -21.73 10.92 1.38
N MET A 108 -20.64 10.69 2.12
CA MET A 108 -20.54 11.02 3.55
C MET A 108 -20.77 12.51 3.81
N ILE A 109 -20.07 13.38 3.09
CA ILE A 109 -20.19 14.83 3.26
C ILE A 109 -21.61 15.29 2.91
N THR A 110 -22.18 14.77 1.82
CA THR A 110 -23.55 15.09 1.40
C THR A 110 -24.57 14.69 2.47
N LEU A 111 -24.45 13.49 3.02
CA LEU A 111 -25.33 13.03 4.10
C LEU A 111 -25.18 13.92 5.34
N LEU A 112 -23.95 14.19 5.79
CA LEU A 112 -23.71 14.99 6.98
C LEU A 112 -24.34 16.40 6.88
N VAL A 113 -24.24 17.04 5.72
CA VAL A 113 -24.75 18.41 5.47
C VAL A 113 -26.26 18.45 5.21
N ALA A 114 -26.87 17.34 4.77
CA ALA A 114 -28.29 17.25 4.45
C ALA A 114 -29.18 17.15 5.71
N VAL A 115 -29.24 18.22 6.49
CA VAL A 115 -30.08 18.33 7.69
C VAL A 115 -31.56 18.33 7.31
N PRO A 116 -32.45 17.60 8.04
CA PRO A 116 -32.15 16.73 9.19
C PRO A 116 -31.94 15.26 8.83
N PHE A 117 -32.57 14.77 7.75
CA PHE A 117 -32.66 13.34 7.48
C PHE A 117 -31.35 12.72 7.00
N GLY A 118 -30.56 13.44 6.19
CA GLY A 118 -29.25 12.97 5.74
C GLY A 118 -28.27 12.85 6.91
N THR A 119 -28.29 13.81 7.83
CA THR A 119 -27.43 13.78 9.02
C THR A 119 -27.76 12.55 9.88
N ILE A 120 -29.04 12.24 10.08
CA ILE A 120 -29.46 11.01 10.77
C ILE A 120 -28.91 9.77 10.05
N ALA A 121 -29.06 9.70 8.73
CA ALA A 121 -28.53 8.58 7.94
C ALA A 121 -27.00 8.45 8.06
N TYR A 122 -26.27 9.57 8.09
CA TYR A 122 -24.83 9.59 8.34
C TYR A 122 -24.49 8.99 9.71
N PHE A 123 -25.17 9.42 10.77
CA PHE A 123 -24.90 8.93 12.12
C PHE A 123 -25.19 7.43 12.26
N VAL A 124 -26.23 6.93 11.58
CA VAL A 124 -26.56 5.50 11.57
C VAL A 124 -25.53 4.68 10.80
N ALA A 125 -25.04 5.17 9.66
CA ALA A 125 -24.18 4.38 8.77
C ALA A 125 -22.68 4.53 9.04
N PHE A 126 -22.21 5.67 9.55
CA PHE A 126 -20.79 6.04 9.51
C PHE A 126 -20.24 6.68 10.80
N ALA A 127 -21.06 7.00 11.80
CA ALA A 127 -20.55 7.64 13.01
C ALA A 127 -19.90 6.67 14.00
N ASP A 128 -20.26 5.38 13.95
CA ASP A 128 -19.59 4.35 14.73
C ASP A 128 -18.36 3.85 13.95
N PHE A 129 -17.20 4.43 14.27
CA PHE A 129 -15.93 4.03 13.69
C PHE A 129 -15.06 3.36 14.76
N PRO A 130 -14.57 2.13 14.54
CA PRO A 130 -13.78 1.40 15.52
C PRO A 130 -12.33 1.93 15.56
N THR A 131 -12.13 3.16 16.05
CA THR A 131 -10.84 3.85 16.12
C THR A 131 -9.79 2.99 16.82
N GLY A 132 -10.14 2.40 17.96
CA GLY A 132 -9.21 1.53 18.72
C GLY A 132 -8.68 0.34 17.92
N ALA A 133 -9.54 -0.34 17.15
CA ALA A 133 -9.12 -1.47 16.31
C ALA A 133 -8.28 -1.01 15.11
N ALA A 134 -8.65 0.11 14.49
CA ALA A 134 -7.90 0.71 13.39
C ALA A 134 -6.50 1.16 13.84
N THR A 135 -6.40 1.87 14.96
CA THR A 135 -5.13 2.35 15.53
C THR A 135 -4.24 1.20 15.98
N ALA A 136 -4.80 0.13 16.57
CA ALA A 136 -4.04 -1.07 16.91
C ALA A 136 -3.46 -1.76 15.66
N THR A 137 -4.26 -1.88 14.59
CA THR A 137 -3.84 -2.47 13.31
C THR A 137 -2.73 -1.64 12.67
N LEU A 138 -2.89 -0.31 12.61
CA LEU A 138 -1.88 0.60 12.09
C LEU A 138 -0.60 0.59 12.93
N GLY A 139 -0.70 0.49 14.25
CA GLY A 139 0.45 0.37 15.15
C GLY A 139 1.25 -0.90 14.87
N LEU A 140 0.57 -2.04 14.68
CA LEU A 140 1.22 -3.30 14.31
C LEU A 140 1.92 -3.18 12.94
N ILE A 141 1.23 -2.66 11.93
CA ILE A 141 1.78 -2.45 10.57
C ILE A 141 3.00 -1.54 10.63
N LEU A 142 2.94 -0.44 11.40
CA LEU A 142 4.02 0.51 11.54
C LEU A 142 5.26 -0.13 12.18
N ILE A 143 5.10 -0.92 13.25
CA ILE A 143 6.20 -1.65 13.88
C ILE A 143 6.87 -2.59 12.87
N LEU A 144 6.08 -3.33 12.09
CA LEU A 144 6.60 -4.21 11.05
C LEU A 144 7.36 -3.44 9.97
N LYS A 145 6.84 -2.28 9.52
CA LYS A 145 7.51 -1.42 8.53
C LYS A 145 8.82 -0.84 9.05
N ILE A 146 8.86 -0.41 10.31
CA ILE A 146 10.10 0.08 10.94
C ILE A 146 11.12 -1.06 11.06
N ALA A 147 10.69 -2.25 11.50
CA ALA A 147 11.56 -3.42 11.56
C ALA A 147 12.10 -3.80 10.16
N PHE A 148 11.26 -3.76 9.13
CA PHE A 148 11.68 -3.91 7.73
C PHE A 148 12.76 -2.91 7.34
N CYS A 149 12.56 -1.61 7.59
CA CYS A 149 13.52 -0.56 7.26
C CYS A 149 14.88 -0.79 7.95
N ILE A 150 14.88 -1.14 9.24
CA ILE A 150 16.10 -1.43 10.00
C ILE A 150 16.81 -2.66 9.41
N LEU A 151 16.08 -3.75 9.17
CA LEU A 151 16.64 -4.98 8.61
C LEU A 151 17.21 -4.77 7.21
N LEU A 152 16.58 -3.95 6.39
CA LEU A 152 17.05 -3.61 5.04
C LEU A 152 18.37 -2.82 5.08
N ILE A 153 18.51 -1.88 6.03
CA ILE A 153 19.78 -1.17 6.26
C ILE A 153 20.87 -2.14 6.73
N LEU A 154 20.55 -3.02 7.69
CA LEU A 154 21.48 -4.03 8.20
C LEU A 154 21.89 -5.06 7.13
N ALA A 155 21.03 -5.29 6.13
CA ALA A 155 21.33 -6.20 5.02
C ALA A 155 22.43 -5.64 4.11
N HIS A 156 22.31 -4.36 3.71
CA HIS A 156 23.33 -3.68 2.90
C HIS A 156 23.14 -2.16 2.80
N GLU A 157 24.21 -1.38 3.00
CA GLU A 157 24.16 0.09 2.92
C GLU A 157 23.83 0.61 1.51
N ARG A 158 24.14 -0.13 0.44
CA ARG A 158 23.81 0.30 -0.92
C ARG A 158 22.30 0.39 -1.18
N PHE A 159 21.47 -0.24 -0.35
CA PHE A 159 20.03 -0.05 -0.44
C PHE A 159 19.60 1.38 -0.09
N LEU A 160 20.32 2.07 0.81
CA LEU A 160 20.11 3.48 1.10
C LEU A 160 20.56 4.41 -0.04
N GLN A 161 21.44 3.94 -0.93
CA GLN A 161 21.83 4.67 -2.12
C GLN A 161 20.78 4.59 -3.23
N ASN A 162 19.91 3.56 -3.19
CA ASN A 162 18.81 3.44 -4.12
C ASN A 162 17.66 4.37 -3.71
N LYS A 163 17.63 5.56 -4.30
CA LYS A 163 16.60 6.59 -4.07
C LYS A 163 15.17 6.05 -4.20
N GLY A 164 14.94 5.12 -5.13
CA GLY A 164 13.62 4.52 -5.34
C GLY A 164 13.11 3.78 -4.10
N ILE A 165 13.92 2.88 -3.54
CA ILE A 165 13.56 2.12 -2.33
C ILE A 165 13.38 3.05 -1.14
N VAL A 166 14.31 4.00 -0.96
CA VAL A 166 14.29 4.91 0.19
C VAL A 166 13.03 5.76 0.18
N ILE A 167 12.68 6.35 -0.97
CA ILE A 167 11.48 7.18 -1.08
C ILE A 167 10.24 6.31 -0.92
N LEU A 168 10.16 5.14 -1.57
CA LEU A 168 8.97 4.28 -1.47
C LEU A 168 8.77 3.74 -0.04
N SER A 169 9.85 3.39 0.67
CA SER A 169 9.80 2.98 2.08
C SER A 169 9.35 4.13 2.97
N ALA A 170 9.90 5.33 2.76
CA ALA A 170 9.52 6.53 3.51
C ALA A 170 8.04 6.91 3.26
N VAL A 171 7.56 6.76 2.02
CA VAL A 171 6.16 7.01 1.65
C VAL A 171 5.22 5.98 2.28
N SER A 172 5.58 4.69 2.29
CA SER A 172 4.78 3.64 2.94
C SER A 172 4.67 3.86 4.47
N VAL A 173 5.79 4.15 5.14
CA VAL A 173 5.81 4.50 6.57
C VAL A 173 5.02 5.79 6.82
N GLY A 174 5.25 6.82 6.00
CA GLY A 174 4.57 8.11 6.09
C GLY A 174 3.06 8.00 5.88
N ALA A 175 2.59 7.17 4.94
CA ALA A 175 1.17 6.90 4.73
C ALA A 175 0.53 6.21 5.93
N THR A 176 1.24 5.26 6.55
CA THR A 176 0.77 4.57 7.75
C THR A 176 0.65 5.53 8.94
N LEU A 177 1.65 6.41 9.13
CA LEU A 177 1.62 7.46 10.14
C LEU A 177 0.53 8.50 9.88
N LEU A 178 0.35 8.91 8.61
CA LEU A 178 -0.69 9.84 8.19
C LEU A 178 -2.07 9.29 8.52
N LEU A 179 -2.34 8.01 8.24
CA LEU A 179 -3.62 7.37 8.59
C LEU A 179 -3.84 7.34 10.10
N ALA A 180 -2.82 6.93 10.88
CA ALA A 180 -2.93 6.88 12.33
C ALA A 180 -3.27 8.27 12.89
N PHE A 181 -2.63 9.32 12.37
CA PHE A 181 -2.95 10.69 12.74
C PHE A 181 -4.36 11.11 12.29
N LEU A 182 -4.76 10.81 11.05
CA LEU A 182 -6.06 11.23 10.51
C LEU A 182 -7.25 10.59 11.23
N ILE A 183 -7.11 9.36 11.73
CA ILE A 183 -8.20 8.64 12.41
C ILE A 183 -8.39 9.13 13.85
N ASP A 184 -7.30 9.49 14.54
CA ASP A 184 -7.33 9.89 15.95
C ASP A 184 -7.43 11.42 16.17
N PHE A 185 -7.16 12.24 15.15
CA PHE A 185 -7.24 13.71 15.24
C PHE A 185 -8.67 14.27 15.37
N PRO A 186 -9.66 13.87 14.54
CA PRO A 186 -11.00 14.43 14.59
C PRO A 186 -11.86 13.80 15.70
N PRO A 187 -13.00 14.41 16.05
CA PRO A 187 -14.04 13.75 16.85
C PRO A 187 -14.47 12.44 16.21
N GLY A 188 -14.78 11.41 17.01
CA GLY A 188 -15.02 10.04 16.51
C GLY A 188 -16.03 9.92 15.36
N PHE A 189 -17.10 10.73 15.37
CA PHE A 189 -18.09 10.70 14.29
C PHE A 189 -17.56 11.20 12.93
N LEU A 190 -16.43 11.90 12.87
CA LEU A 190 -15.76 12.35 11.64
C LEU A 190 -14.59 11.44 11.23
N ALA A 191 -14.21 10.46 12.05
CA ALA A 191 -13.07 9.58 11.77
C ALA A 191 -13.24 8.78 10.47
N SER A 192 -14.50 8.45 10.11
CA SER A 192 -14.82 7.76 8.87
C SER A 192 -14.59 8.62 7.62
N ILE A 193 -14.82 9.94 7.71
CA ILE A 193 -14.49 10.90 6.64
C ILE A 193 -12.98 11.07 6.50
N THR A 194 -12.25 11.22 7.61
CA THR A 194 -10.79 11.40 7.57
C THR A 194 -10.06 10.15 7.12
N ASP A 195 -10.56 8.97 7.48
CA ASP A 195 -10.08 7.68 6.94
C ASP A 195 -10.28 7.59 5.42
N ALA A 196 -11.46 8.00 4.90
CA ALA A 196 -11.71 8.03 3.46
C ALA A 196 -10.79 9.03 2.72
N ILE A 197 -10.48 10.19 3.33
CA ILE A 197 -9.48 11.14 2.81
C ILE A 197 -8.10 10.50 2.76
N GLY A 198 -7.71 9.80 3.84
CA GLY A 198 -6.44 9.06 3.90
C GLY A 198 -6.33 7.99 2.81
N ALA A 199 -7.40 7.21 2.62
CA ALA A 199 -7.51 6.22 1.54
C ALA A 199 -7.32 6.88 0.16
N LEU A 200 -7.99 8.00 -0.10
CA LEU A 200 -7.87 8.73 -1.36
C LEU A 200 -6.42 9.20 -1.61
N ILE A 201 -5.76 9.74 -0.59
CA ILE A 201 -4.35 10.16 -0.69
C ILE A 201 -3.46 8.96 -1.04
N ILE A 202 -3.64 7.82 -0.38
CA ILE A 202 -2.87 6.60 -0.64
C ILE A 202 -3.10 6.08 -2.06
N ALA A 203 -4.34 6.07 -2.53
CA ALA A 203 -4.67 5.65 -3.90
C ALA A 203 -3.99 6.56 -4.94
N ILE A 204 -4.01 7.88 -4.73
CA ILE A 204 -3.34 8.84 -5.62
C ILE A 204 -1.83 8.63 -5.63
N VAL A 205 -1.21 8.51 -4.45
CA VAL A 205 0.23 8.28 -4.32
C VAL A 205 0.63 6.95 -4.96
N GLY A 206 -0.15 5.89 -4.74
CA GLY A 206 0.04 4.60 -5.38
C GLY A 206 -0.08 4.66 -6.90
N ALA A 207 -1.10 5.36 -7.42
CA ALA A 207 -1.28 5.58 -8.85
C ALA A 207 -0.09 6.31 -9.49
N ILE A 208 0.48 7.31 -8.82
CA ILE A 208 1.67 8.02 -9.30
C ILE A 208 2.85 7.06 -9.42
N TRP A 209 3.10 6.23 -8.40
CA TRP A 209 4.18 5.24 -8.44
C TRP A 209 3.97 4.19 -9.54
N LEU A 210 2.75 3.70 -9.70
CA LEU A 210 2.40 2.76 -10.76
C LEU A 210 2.56 3.37 -12.15
N LEU A 211 2.21 4.64 -12.33
CA LEU A 211 2.45 5.35 -13.59
C LEU A 211 3.93 5.46 -13.91
N ILE A 212 4.77 5.78 -12.92
CA ILE A 212 6.24 5.81 -13.09
C ILE A 212 6.77 4.44 -13.52
N LEU A 213 6.31 3.35 -12.88
CA LEU A 213 6.70 1.98 -13.25
C LEU A 213 6.17 1.57 -14.63
N LEU A 214 4.97 2.01 -15.01
CA LEU A 214 4.39 1.75 -16.32
C LEU A 214 5.23 2.39 -17.43
N ILE A 215 5.60 3.66 -17.26
CA ILE A 215 6.47 4.37 -18.20
C ILE A 215 7.84 3.67 -18.29
N GLY A 216 8.44 3.32 -17.15
CA GLY A 216 9.74 2.63 -17.12
C GLY A 216 9.72 1.26 -17.80
N SER A 217 8.67 0.47 -17.58
CA SER A 217 8.52 -0.86 -18.18
C SER A 217 8.21 -0.82 -19.68
N LEU A 218 7.45 0.17 -20.15
CA LEU A 218 7.26 0.41 -21.60
C LEU A 218 8.59 0.69 -22.30
N LEU A 219 9.44 1.56 -21.72
CA LEU A 219 10.75 1.89 -22.28
C LEU A 219 11.69 0.67 -22.30
N ALA A 220 11.67 -0.14 -21.24
CA ALA A 220 12.44 -1.38 -21.17
C ALA A 220 11.99 -2.39 -22.24
N MET A 221 10.68 -2.52 -22.46
CA MET A 221 10.12 -3.41 -23.48
C MET A 221 10.51 -2.96 -24.90
N ILE A 222 10.38 -1.66 -25.22
CA ILE A 222 10.77 -1.13 -26.52
C ILE A 222 12.26 -1.38 -26.79
N SER A 223 13.11 -1.16 -25.78
CA SER A 223 14.55 -1.45 -25.86
C SER A 223 14.82 -2.93 -26.13
N ALA A 224 14.13 -3.84 -25.42
CA ALA A 224 14.30 -5.28 -25.61
C ALA A 224 13.92 -5.76 -27.02
N VAL A 225 12.85 -5.21 -27.60
CA VAL A 225 12.43 -5.54 -28.98
C VAL A 225 13.45 -5.04 -30.01
N ARG A 226 14.03 -3.84 -29.80
CA ARG A 226 15.06 -3.30 -30.70
C ARG A 226 16.32 -4.17 -30.75
N THR A 227 16.75 -4.72 -29.61
CA THR A 227 17.94 -5.59 -29.55
C THR A 227 17.76 -6.94 -30.25
N VAL A 228 16.52 -7.41 -30.47
CA VAL A 228 16.23 -8.66 -31.22
C VAL A 228 16.25 -8.44 -32.74
N ARG A 229 16.10 -7.19 -33.20
CA ARG A 229 16.02 -6.83 -34.62
C ARG A 229 17.38 -6.51 -35.26
N VAL A 230 18.47 -6.49 -34.48
CA VAL A 230 19.86 -6.28 -34.93
C VAL A 230 20.60 -7.62 -34.78
#